data_AF-A0A026VS92-F1
#
_entry.id   AF-A0A026VS92-F1
#
_cell.length_a   1.000
_cell.length_b   1.000
_cell.length_c   1.000
_cell.angle_alpha   90.00
_cell.angle_beta   90.00
_cell.angle_gamma   90.00
#
_symmetry.space_group_name_H-M   'P 1'
#
loop_
_entity.id
_entity.type
_entity.pdbx_description
1 polymer ?
#
loop_
_entity_poly.entity_id
_entity_poly.type
_entity_poly.pdbx_seq_one_letter_code
_entity_poly.pdbx_strand_id
1 'polypeptide(L)'
;TAVAALENINSISEGIITEDLKIFLDSCLPESTKQEIVILGVADPKLGVNINEALGIKCDHLNAVPEIIRGIRFHFHNLVKGFTPQTSTVSQLGLGHSYSRAKVKFNVNRVDNMIIQSISLLDQLDKDINTFSMRLREWYGYHFPELVKIVPENYMYAKVALVIKNKKEFTEENMGALENAVMDLAKAQAIVNAIKSSMGMDISP
;
A
#
# COMPACT_ATOMS: atom_id res chain seq x y z
N THR A 1 -1.31 19.70 -7.79
CA THR A 1 -1.45 18.43 -7.02
C THR A 1 -2.10 17.38 -7.91
N ALA A 2 -2.05 16.08 -7.55
CA ALA A 2 -2.64 15.02 -8.38
C ALA A 2 -4.17 15.17 -8.58
N VAL A 3 -4.87 15.75 -7.59
CA VAL A 3 -6.30 16.05 -7.66
C VAL A 3 -6.59 17.16 -8.67
N ALA A 4 -5.89 18.28 -8.59
CA ALA A 4 -6.02 19.37 -9.57
C ALA A 4 -5.70 18.91 -10.99
N ALA A 5 -4.71 18.02 -11.16
CA ALA A 5 -4.38 17.46 -12.47
C ALA A 5 -5.50 16.55 -13.02
N LEU A 6 -6.20 15.80 -12.16
CA LEU A 6 -7.36 15.00 -12.55
C LEU A 6 -8.54 15.89 -12.98
N GLU A 7 -8.85 16.91 -12.19
CA GLU A 7 -9.91 17.89 -12.49
C GLU A 7 -9.63 18.60 -13.82
N ASN A 8 -8.39 19.07 -14.02
CA ASN A 8 -7.95 19.68 -15.27
C ASN A 8 -8.13 18.74 -16.47
N ILE A 9 -7.77 17.46 -16.36
CA ILE A 9 -7.97 16.50 -17.45
C ILE A 9 -9.46 16.25 -17.73
N ASN A 10 -10.30 16.16 -16.71
CA ASN A 10 -11.75 16.02 -16.89
C ASN A 10 -12.33 17.22 -17.64
N SER A 11 -12.03 18.43 -17.18
CA SER A 11 -12.49 19.68 -17.80
C SER A 11 -11.98 19.81 -19.24
N ILE A 12 -10.70 19.53 -19.52
CA ILE A 12 -10.16 19.55 -20.88
C ILE A 12 -10.85 18.51 -21.76
N SER A 13 -11.15 17.31 -21.23
CA SER A 13 -11.86 16.27 -22.00
C SER A 13 -13.30 16.66 -22.37
N GLU A 14 -13.91 17.54 -21.59
CA GLU A 14 -15.23 18.13 -21.85
C GLU A 14 -15.14 19.45 -22.65
N GLY A 15 -13.93 19.99 -22.83
CA GLY A 15 -13.65 21.24 -23.51
C GLY A 15 -13.80 22.49 -22.64
N ILE A 16 -13.99 22.35 -21.33
CA ILE A 16 -14.21 23.44 -20.39
C ILE A 16 -12.85 24.03 -19.94
N ILE A 17 -12.79 25.35 -19.82
CA ILE A 17 -11.61 26.07 -19.33
C ILE A 17 -11.56 25.99 -17.80
N THR A 18 -10.40 25.62 -17.26
CA THR A 18 -10.13 25.70 -15.83
C THR A 18 -9.56 27.06 -15.42
N GLU A 19 -9.78 27.45 -14.17
CA GLU A 19 -9.31 28.73 -13.64
C GLU A 19 -7.78 28.86 -13.72
N ASP A 20 -7.04 27.79 -13.45
CA ASP A 20 -5.58 27.73 -13.60
C ASP A 20 -5.13 28.07 -15.04
N LEU A 21 -5.85 27.55 -16.04
CA LEU A 21 -5.54 27.80 -17.44
C LEU A 21 -5.82 29.25 -17.82
N LYS A 22 -6.88 29.84 -17.26
CA LYS A 22 -7.21 31.25 -17.45
C LYS A 22 -6.13 32.17 -16.87
N ILE A 23 -5.74 31.94 -15.62
CA ILE A 23 -4.67 32.69 -14.94
C ILE A 23 -3.34 32.56 -15.72
N PHE A 24 -3.04 31.35 -16.22
CA PHE A 24 -1.84 31.13 -17.01
C PHE A 24 -1.85 31.93 -18.31
N LEU A 25 -2.96 31.90 -19.07
CA LEU A 25 -3.10 32.67 -20.31
C LEU A 25 -3.00 34.18 -20.06
N ASP A 26 -3.65 34.69 -19.02
CA ASP A 26 -3.58 36.12 -18.64
C ASP A 26 -2.15 36.54 -18.26
N SER A 27 -1.37 35.65 -17.65
CA SER A 27 0.02 35.94 -17.25
C SER A 27 1.04 35.89 -18.39
N CYS A 28 0.77 35.06 -19.41
CA CYS A 28 1.73 34.73 -20.47
C CYS A 28 1.48 35.51 -21.76
N LEU A 29 0.29 36.09 -21.93
CA LEU A 29 -0.08 36.84 -23.12
C LEU A 29 0.08 38.34 -22.87
N PRO A 30 0.80 39.08 -23.74
CA PRO A 30 0.81 40.54 -23.67
C PRO A 30 -0.57 41.08 -23.99
N GLU A 31 -1.01 42.12 -23.27
CA GLU A 31 -2.28 42.80 -23.57
C GLU A 31 -2.30 43.25 -25.04
N SER A 32 -3.29 42.78 -25.78
CA SER A 32 -3.37 42.98 -27.22
C SER A 32 -3.50 44.46 -27.57
N THR A 33 -2.40 45.09 -27.96
CA THR A 33 -2.44 46.38 -28.67
C THR A 33 -2.72 46.10 -30.14
N LYS A 34 -3.52 46.97 -30.77
CA LYS A 34 -4.17 46.83 -32.09
C LYS A 34 -3.26 46.49 -33.29
N GLN A 35 -1.96 46.29 -33.10
CA GLN A 35 -0.97 45.99 -34.14
C GLN A 35 -0.43 44.55 -34.10
N GLU A 36 -0.59 43.80 -33.00
CA GLU A 36 -0.16 42.40 -32.91
C GLU A 36 -1.35 41.50 -32.57
N ILE A 37 -1.91 40.86 -33.59
CA ILE A 37 -2.94 39.83 -33.40
C ILE A 37 -2.21 38.59 -32.88
N VAL A 38 -2.29 38.35 -31.57
CA VAL A 38 -1.79 37.10 -30.98
C VAL A 38 -2.69 35.96 -31.41
N ILE A 39 -2.14 34.99 -32.15
CA ILE A 39 -2.84 33.79 -32.61
C ILE A 39 -2.42 32.64 -31.69
N LEU A 40 -3.38 32.05 -30.99
CA LEU A 40 -3.14 30.89 -30.12
C LEU A 40 -3.39 29.60 -30.89
N GLY A 41 -2.40 28.71 -30.97
CA GLY A 41 -2.56 27.37 -31.54
C GLY A 41 -3.15 26.40 -30.52
N VAL A 42 -4.35 25.86 -30.77
CA VAL A 42 -5.03 24.90 -29.87
C VAL A 42 -5.23 23.55 -30.54
N ALA A 43 -5.05 22.46 -29.79
CA ALA A 43 -5.24 21.09 -30.30
C ALA A 43 -6.72 20.74 -30.51
N ASP A 44 -7.60 21.14 -29.59
CA ASP A 44 -9.02 20.85 -29.63
C ASP A 44 -9.85 22.06 -30.09
N PRO A 45 -10.74 21.90 -31.08
CA PRO A 45 -11.53 23.01 -31.60
C PRO A 45 -12.55 23.52 -30.57
N LYS A 46 -13.13 22.63 -29.76
CA LYS A 46 -14.08 23.00 -28.70
C LYS A 46 -13.44 23.89 -27.64
N LEU A 47 -12.21 23.54 -27.24
CA LEU A 47 -11.44 24.34 -26.29
C LEU A 47 -11.09 25.71 -26.88
N GLY A 48 -10.72 25.76 -28.16
CA GLY A 48 -10.45 27.01 -28.87
C GLY A 48 -11.65 27.96 -28.92
N VAL A 49 -12.87 27.43 -29.13
CA VAL A 49 -14.11 28.24 -29.08
C VAL A 49 -14.31 28.82 -27.69
N ASN A 50 -14.23 27.98 -26.65
CA ASN A 50 -14.42 28.43 -25.28
C ASN A 50 -13.35 29.45 -24.84
N ILE A 51 -12.11 29.34 -25.33
CA ILE A 51 -11.02 30.30 -25.03
C ILE A 51 -11.29 31.64 -25.71
N ASN A 52 -11.76 31.60 -26.96
CA ASN A 52 -12.14 32.81 -27.68
C ASN A 52 -13.31 33.51 -26.98
N GLU A 53 -14.30 32.78 -26.47
CA GLU A 53 -15.40 33.35 -25.70
C GLU A 53 -14.95 33.94 -24.36
N ALA A 54 -14.02 33.29 -23.65
CA ALA A 54 -13.59 33.72 -22.32
C ALA A 54 -12.56 34.86 -22.31
N LEU A 55 -11.68 34.92 -23.30
CA LEU A 55 -10.53 35.84 -23.33
C LEU A 55 -10.48 36.72 -24.60
N GLY A 56 -11.34 36.49 -25.59
CA GLY A 56 -11.37 37.27 -26.84
C GLY A 56 -10.17 37.03 -27.77
N ILE A 57 -9.46 35.92 -27.59
CA ILE A 57 -8.23 35.60 -28.33
C ILE A 57 -8.54 34.73 -29.54
N LYS A 58 -7.98 35.10 -30.70
CA LYS A 58 -8.11 34.29 -31.93
C LYS A 58 -7.34 32.97 -31.78
N CYS A 59 -8.08 31.87 -31.75
CA CYS A 59 -7.54 30.52 -31.63
C CYS A 59 -7.59 29.80 -32.99
N ASP A 60 -6.44 29.32 -33.47
CA ASP A 60 -6.33 28.51 -34.68
C ASP A 60 -6.02 27.05 -34.32
N HIS A 61 -6.65 26.12 -35.05
CA HIS A 61 -6.43 24.67 -34.89
C HIS A 61 -6.01 23.99 -36.21
N LEU A 62 -5.88 24.75 -37.30
CA LEU A 62 -5.71 24.22 -38.65
C LEU A 62 -4.24 24.22 -39.11
N ASN A 63 -3.97 23.38 -40.12
CA ASN A 63 -2.75 23.33 -40.93
C ASN A 63 -1.45 23.11 -40.15
N ALA A 64 -0.73 24.19 -39.82
CA ALA A 64 0.60 24.10 -39.21
C ALA A 64 0.54 23.79 -37.71
N VAL A 65 -0.56 24.16 -37.03
CA VAL A 65 -0.69 24.04 -35.58
C VAL A 65 -0.59 22.58 -35.10
N PRO A 66 -1.28 21.59 -35.70
CA PRO A 66 -1.17 20.18 -35.31
C PRO A 66 0.25 19.60 -35.45
N GLU A 67 0.98 19.98 -36.50
CA GLU A 67 2.35 19.51 -36.75
C GLU A 67 3.34 20.12 -35.75
N ILE A 68 3.17 21.41 -35.41
CA ILE A 68 3.95 22.07 -34.36
C ILE A 68 3.71 21.39 -33.02
N ILE A 69 2.45 21.14 -32.66
CA ILE A 69 2.09 20.43 -31.41
C ILE A 69 2.67 19.02 -31.40
N ARG A 70 2.71 18.33 -32.54
CA ARG A 70 3.35 17.02 -32.66
C ARG A 70 4.85 17.08 -32.40
N GLY A 71 5.55 18.07 -32.95
CA GLY A 71 6.97 18.32 -32.69
C GLY A 71 7.25 18.62 -31.21
N ILE A 72 6.41 19.45 -30.58
CA ILE A 72 6.49 19.76 -29.14
C ILE A 72 6.29 18.49 -28.30
N ARG A 73 5.31 17.63 -28.62
CA ARG A 73 5.10 16.37 -27.92
C ARG A 73 6.29 15.43 -28.01
N PHE A 74 6.93 15.33 -29.19
CA PHE A 74 8.10 14.46 -29.38
C PHE A 74 9.30 14.95 -28.56
N HIS A 75 9.54 16.26 -28.53
CA HIS A 75 10.67 16.87 -27.80
C HIS A 75 10.31 17.35 -26.39
N PHE A 76 9.15 16.97 -25.85
CA PHE A 76 8.62 17.48 -24.58
C PHE A 76 9.60 17.32 -23.41
N HIS A 77 10.29 16.18 -23.36
CA HIS A 77 11.29 15.87 -22.33
C HIS A 77 12.56 16.75 -22.42
N ASN A 78 12.86 17.32 -23.59
CA ASN A 78 14.01 18.22 -23.77
C ASN A 78 13.62 19.70 -23.59
N LEU A 79 12.36 20.06 -23.89
CA LEU A 79 11.87 21.42 -23.84
C LEU A 79 11.57 21.90 -22.41
N VAL A 80 11.14 20.99 -21.53
CA VAL A 80 10.79 21.32 -20.15
C VAL A 80 11.93 20.92 -19.21
N LYS A 81 12.61 21.92 -18.63
CA LYS A 81 13.67 21.70 -17.64
C LYS A 81 13.10 20.96 -16.43
N GLY A 82 13.66 19.79 -16.11
CA GLY A 82 13.24 18.96 -14.97
C GLY A 82 12.37 17.74 -15.33
N PHE A 83 11.88 17.63 -16.56
CA PHE A 83 11.18 16.43 -17.03
C PHE A 83 12.16 15.46 -17.71
N THR A 84 12.56 14.42 -17.00
CA THR A 84 13.24 13.26 -17.61
C THR A 84 12.22 12.36 -18.33
N PRO A 85 12.64 11.55 -19.32
CA PRO A 85 11.73 10.60 -19.97
C PRO A 85 11.03 9.65 -18.98
N GLN A 86 11.75 9.27 -17.91
CA GLN A 86 11.22 8.41 -16.85
C GLN A 86 10.16 9.10 -16.00
N THR A 87 10.40 10.34 -15.55
CA THR A 87 9.45 11.08 -14.70
C THR A 87 8.17 11.46 -15.46
N SER A 88 8.29 11.77 -16.75
CA SER A 88 7.14 11.98 -17.65
C SER A 88 6.27 10.73 -17.74
N THR A 89 6.89 9.57 -17.97
CA THR A 89 6.18 8.29 -18.10
C THR A 89 5.44 7.91 -16.81
N VAL A 90 6.08 8.06 -15.65
CA VAL A 90 5.45 7.76 -14.35
C VAL A 90 4.27 8.70 -14.08
N SER A 91 4.43 9.99 -14.39
CA SER A 91 3.36 10.98 -14.24
C SER A 91 2.17 10.69 -15.16
N GLN A 92 2.44 10.34 -16.42
CA GLN A 92 1.42 9.93 -17.39
C GLN A 92 0.68 8.65 -16.94
N LEU A 93 1.41 7.66 -16.42
CA LEU A 93 0.82 6.42 -15.90
C LEU A 93 -0.12 6.70 -14.72
N GLY A 94 0.32 7.51 -13.76
CA GLY A 94 -0.48 7.89 -12.60
C GLY A 94 -1.77 8.66 -12.98
N LEU A 95 -1.65 9.62 -13.90
CA LEU A 95 -2.79 10.37 -14.41
C LEU A 95 -3.74 9.50 -15.22
N GLY A 96 -3.22 8.65 -16.10
CA GLY A 96 -4.01 7.72 -16.92
C GLY A 96 -4.80 6.72 -16.06
N HIS A 97 -4.19 6.16 -15.02
CA HIS A 97 -4.88 5.32 -14.05
C HIS A 97 -5.96 6.09 -13.29
N SER A 98 -5.67 7.30 -12.82
CA SER A 98 -6.60 8.08 -12.02
C SER A 98 -7.82 8.52 -12.85
N TYR A 99 -7.58 9.01 -14.07
CA TYR A 99 -8.64 9.36 -15.03
C TYR A 99 -9.53 8.17 -15.36
N SER A 100 -8.92 7.03 -15.71
CA SER A 100 -9.66 5.80 -16.04
C SER A 100 -10.48 5.29 -14.85
N ARG A 101 -9.92 5.33 -13.62
CA ARG A 101 -10.63 4.93 -12.40
C ARG A 101 -11.82 5.82 -12.09
N ALA A 102 -11.64 7.14 -12.23
CA ALA A 102 -12.72 8.11 -12.02
C ALA A 102 -13.87 7.90 -13.01
N LYS A 103 -13.54 7.68 -14.29
CA LYS A 103 -14.53 7.52 -15.36
C LYS A 103 -15.28 6.18 -15.29
N VAL A 104 -14.59 5.11 -14.90
CA VAL A 104 -15.16 3.74 -14.91
C VAL A 104 -15.86 3.37 -13.59
N LYS A 105 -15.97 4.28 -12.60
CA LYS A 105 -16.46 3.96 -11.23
C LYS A 105 -15.87 2.63 -10.74
N PHE A 106 -14.54 2.59 -10.66
CA PHE A 106 -13.80 1.33 -10.62
C PHE A 106 -14.15 0.45 -9.39
N ASN A 107 -14.87 -0.64 -9.71
CA ASN A 107 -14.84 -1.97 -9.10
C ASN A 107 -15.34 -2.11 -7.64
N VAL A 108 -16.62 -2.46 -7.49
CA VAL A 108 -17.25 -2.91 -6.23
C VAL A 108 -16.50 -4.12 -5.63
N ASN A 109 -15.90 -4.97 -6.46
CA ASN A 109 -15.25 -6.22 -6.05
C ASN A 109 -13.80 -6.03 -5.56
N ARG A 110 -13.32 -4.77 -5.42
CA ARG A 110 -12.00 -4.50 -4.82
C ARG A 110 -11.94 -4.98 -3.36
N VAL A 111 -13.08 -5.01 -2.68
CA VAL A 111 -13.21 -5.55 -1.32
C VAL A 111 -12.87 -7.04 -1.29
N ASP A 112 -13.25 -7.81 -2.31
CA ASP A 112 -13.10 -9.26 -2.34
C ASP A 112 -11.63 -9.70 -2.37
N ASN A 113 -10.74 -8.90 -2.96
CA ASN A 113 -9.31 -9.20 -2.96
C ASN A 113 -8.74 -9.22 -1.53
N MET A 114 -9.22 -8.35 -0.63
CA MET A 114 -8.79 -8.38 0.77
C MET A 114 -9.30 -9.63 1.49
N ILE A 115 -10.51 -10.08 1.18
CA ILE A 115 -11.10 -11.29 1.76
C ILE A 115 -10.29 -12.52 1.31
N ILE A 116 -10.01 -12.64 0.01
CA ILE A 116 -9.21 -13.75 -0.55
C ILE A 116 -7.82 -13.78 0.09
N GLN A 117 -7.15 -12.63 0.20
CA GLN A 117 -5.83 -12.54 0.85
C GLN A 117 -5.91 -12.90 2.33
N SER A 118 -6.95 -12.47 3.04
CA SER A 118 -7.12 -12.76 4.47
C SER A 118 -7.33 -14.25 4.73
N ILE A 119 -8.14 -14.93 3.92
CA ILE A 119 -8.37 -16.38 4.01
C ILE A 119 -7.06 -17.13 3.72
N SER A 120 -6.37 -16.77 2.64
CA SER A 120 -5.08 -17.39 2.30
C SER A 120 -4.03 -17.20 3.40
N LEU A 121 -4.04 -16.05 4.07
CA LEU A 121 -3.12 -15.77 5.17
C LEU A 121 -3.48 -16.59 6.42
N LEU A 122 -4.77 -16.74 6.71
CA LEU A 122 -5.24 -17.56 7.84
C LEU A 122 -4.83 -19.02 7.66
N ASP A 123 -5.06 -19.61 6.48
CA ASP A 123 -4.66 -20.99 6.18
C ASP A 123 -3.14 -21.20 6.31
N GLN A 124 -2.35 -20.22 5.86
CA GLN A 124 -0.89 -20.26 5.97
C GLN A 124 -0.44 -20.17 7.44
N LEU A 125 -1.05 -19.29 8.23
CA LEU A 125 -0.75 -19.17 9.66
C LEU A 125 -1.06 -20.45 10.42
N ASP A 126 -2.16 -21.13 10.13
CA ASP A 126 -2.50 -22.40 10.79
C ASP A 126 -1.46 -23.49 10.51
N LYS A 127 -0.96 -23.56 9.28
CA LYS A 127 0.13 -24.49 8.91
C LYS A 127 1.43 -24.14 9.61
N ASP A 128 1.77 -22.85 9.66
CA ASP A 128 3.00 -22.37 10.26
C ASP A 128 2.99 -22.53 11.79
N ILE A 129 1.86 -22.23 12.45
CA ILE A 129 1.66 -22.45 13.89
C ILE A 129 1.90 -23.91 14.24
N ASN A 130 1.35 -24.85 13.48
CA ASN A 130 1.55 -26.27 13.73
C ASN A 130 3.01 -26.71 13.53
N THR A 131 3.65 -26.25 12.46
CA THR A 131 5.05 -26.55 12.18
C THR A 131 5.98 -26.01 13.26
N PHE A 132 5.79 -24.75 13.68
CA PHE A 132 6.56 -24.14 14.76
C PHE A 132 6.28 -24.78 16.11
N SER A 133 5.04 -25.19 16.37
CA SER A 133 4.69 -25.89 17.61
C SER A 133 5.36 -27.25 17.71
N MET A 134 5.41 -28.02 16.61
CA MET A 134 6.17 -29.28 16.57
C MET A 134 7.66 -29.02 16.79
N ARG A 135 8.23 -28.00 16.14
CA ARG A 135 9.65 -27.66 16.30
C ARG A 135 10.01 -27.22 17.73
N LEU A 136 9.13 -26.43 18.35
CA LEU A 136 9.27 -25.99 19.73
C LEU A 136 9.17 -27.17 20.70
N ARG A 137 8.29 -28.15 20.44
CA ARG A 137 8.22 -29.39 21.21
C ARG A 137 9.47 -30.24 21.09
N GLU A 138 10.05 -30.37 19.90
CA GLU A 138 11.31 -31.08 19.71
C GLU A 138 12.45 -30.42 20.49
N TRP A 139 12.63 -29.11 20.33
CA TRP A 139 13.72 -28.37 20.96
C TRP A 139 13.59 -28.33 22.47
N TYR A 140 12.41 -27.96 22.98
CA TYR A 140 12.18 -27.90 24.41
C TYR A 140 12.07 -29.30 25.03
N GLY A 141 11.68 -30.31 24.25
CA GLY A 141 11.65 -31.71 24.68
C GLY A 141 13.02 -32.28 25.02
N TYR A 142 14.11 -31.78 24.43
CA TYR A 142 15.48 -32.14 24.87
C TYR A 142 15.77 -31.65 26.29
N HIS A 143 15.23 -30.48 26.64
CA HIS A 143 15.33 -29.94 27.99
C HIS A 143 14.35 -30.62 28.93
N PHE A 144 13.06 -30.66 28.59
CA PHE A 144 11.98 -31.15 29.44
C PHE A 144 11.05 -32.12 28.69
N PRO A 145 11.43 -33.40 28.55
CA PRO A 145 10.71 -34.37 27.73
C PRO A 145 9.35 -34.77 28.31
N GLU A 146 9.17 -34.68 29.63
CA GLU A 146 7.91 -35.06 30.29
C GLU A 146 6.76 -34.09 29.98
N LEU A 147 7.06 -32.82 29.64
CA LEU A 147 6.05 -31.79 29.39
C LEU A 147 5.16 -32.12 28.18
N VAL A 148 5.73 -32.76 27.16
CA VAL A 148 4.99 -33.12 25.92
C VAL A 148 3.87 -34.12 26.22
N LYS A 149 4.04 -34.97 27.23
CA LYS A 149 3.01 -35.95 27.65
C LYS A 149 1.91 -35.30 28.49
N ILE A 150 2.24 -34.29 29.28
CA ILE A 150 1.30 -33.64 30.21
C ILE A 150 0.43 -32.60 29.50
N VAL A 151 0.99 -31.87 28.52
CA VAL A 151 0.30 -30.79 27.80
C VAL A 151 0.19 -31.12 26.30
N PRO A 152 -0.93 -31.74 25.86
CA PRO A 152 -1.10 -32.17 24.47
C PRO A 152 -1.46 -31.03 23.51
N GLU A 153 -1.93 -29.88 24.00
CA GLU A 153 -2.28 -28.73 23.15
C GLU A 153 -1.05 -27.85 22.87
N ASN A 154 -0.89 -27.44 21.62
CA ASN A 154 0.28 -26.69 21.14
C ASN A 154 0.40 -25.31 21.79
N TYR A 155 -0.73 -24.59 21.88
CA TYR A 155 -0.78 -23.24 22.41
C TYR A 155 -0.49 -23.19 23.92
N MET A 156 -1.14 -24.04 24.71
CA MET A 156 -0.80 -24.21 26.13
C MET A 156 0.66 -24.62 26.34
N TYR A 157 1.20 -25.53 25.51
CA TYR A 157 2.60 -25.97 25.63
C TYR A 157 3.58 -24.80 25.47
N ALA A 158 3.36 -23.93 24.48
CA ALA A 158 4.19 -22.74 24.27
C ALA A 158 4.10 -21.74 25.44
N LYS A 159 2.90 -21.52 26.00
CA LYS A 159 2.73 -20.67 27.19
C LYS A 159 3.47 -21.21 28.40
N VAL A 160 3.35 -22.51 28.66
CA VAL A 160 3.99 -23.17 29.79
C VAL A 160 5.51 -23.14 29.64
N ALA A 161 6.04 -23.42 28.45
CA ALA A 161 7.48 -23.32 28.17
C ALA A 161 8.02 -21.90 28.42
N LEU A 162 7.24 -20.86 28.11
CA LEU A 162 7.60 -19.47 28.37
C LEU A 162 7.62 -19.09 29.86
N VAL A 163 6.74 -19.69 30.66
CA VAL A 163 6.70 -19.49 32.12
C VAL A 163 7.82 -20.25 32.82
N ILE A 164 8.07 -21.50 32.43
CA ILE A 164 9.09 -22.35 33.07
C ILE A 164 10.50 -21.87 32.72
N LYS A 165 10.74 -21.47 31.45
CA LYS A 165 12.07 -21.15 30.93
C LYS A 165 13.08 -22.26 31.26
N ASN A 166 13.93 -22.05 32.25
CA ASN A 166 14.90 -23.01 32.77
C ASN A 166 14.35 -23.72 34.02
N LYS A 167 14.36 -25.06 34.00
CA LYS A 167 13.92 -25.88 35.14
C LYS A 167 14.64 -25.57 36.45
N LYS A 168 15.88 -25.09 36.42
CA LYS A 168 16.67 -24.75 37.63
C LYS A 168 16.23 -23.47 38.33
N GLU A 169 15.63 -22.55 37.58
CA GLU A 169 15.19 -21.25 38.11
C GLU A 169 13.71 -21.28 38.52
N PHE A 170 13.05 -22.43 38.35
CA PHE A 170 11.64 -22.59 38.67
C PHE A 170 11.41 -22.62 40.19
N THR A 171 10.72 -21.61 40.70
CA THR A 171 10.36 -21.45 42.12
C THR A 171 8.84 -21.54 42.34
N GLU A 172 8.40 -21.83 43.56
CA GLU A 172 6.97 -21.99 43.91
C GLU A 172 6.14 -20.72 43.65
N GLU A 173 6.78 -19.54 43.57
CA GLU A 173 6.14 -18.27 43.19
C GLU A 173 5.61 -18.29 41.74
N ASN A 174 6.22 -19.09 40.85
CA ASN A 174 5.78 -19.25 39.47
C ASN A 174 4.59 -20.22 39.34
N MET A 175 4.17 -20.92 40.41
CA MET A 175 2.99 -21.78 40.37
C MET A 175 1.73 -20.99 40.02
N GLY A 176 1.56 -19.77 40.57
CA GLY A 176 0.40 -18.93 40.22
C GLY A 176 0.37 -18.55 38.74
N ALA A 177 1.53 -18.30 38.11
CA ALA A 177 1.60 -18.03 36.67
C ALA A 177 1.33 -19.30 35.83
N LEU A 178 1.74 -20.46 36.33
CA LEU A 178 1.55 -21.75 35.66
C LEU A 178 0.10 -22.23 35.77
N GLU A 179 -0.56 -22.02 36.90
CA GLU A 179 -2.00 -22.25 37.10
C GLU A 179 -2.84 -21.36 36.17
N ASN A 180 -2.46 -20.08 36.01
CA ASN A 180 -3.11 -19.18 35.06
C ASN A 180 -2.88 -19.60 33.59
N ALA A 181 -1.71 -20.16 33.26
CA ALA A 181 -1.39 -20.59 31.91
C ALA A 181 -2.08 -21.91 31.52
N VAL A 182 -2.24 -22.83 32.47
CA VAL A 182 -2.79 -24.18 32.24
C VAL A 182 -4.30 -24.25 32.57
N MET A 183 -4.81 -23.30 33.35
CA MET A 183 -6.19 -23.22 33.85
C MET A 183 -6.68 -24.48 34.58
N ASP A 184 -5.77 -25.39 34.94
CA ASP A 184 -6.04 -26.69 35.55
C ASP A 184 -4.97 -26.98 36.60
N LEU A 185 -5.41 -27.02 37.87
CA LEU A 185 -4.58 -27.25 39.05
C LEU A 185 -3.92 -28.64 39.02
N ALA A 186 -4.62 -29.65 38.48
CA ALA A 186 -4.10 -31.02 38.44
C ALA A 186 -2.89 -31.13 37.49
N LYS A 187 -2.97 -30.45 36.33
CA LYS A 187 -1.87 -30.41 35.36
C LYS A 187 -0.71 -29.56 35.86
N ALA A 188 -0.96 -28.44 36.54
CA ALA A 188 0.09 -27.61 37.13
C ALA A 188 0.91 -28.40 38.16
N GLN A 189 0.25 -29.13 39.07
CA GLN A 189 0.92 -29.99 40.05
C GLN A 189 1.68 -31.15 39.38
N ALA A 190 1.11 -31.76 38.33
CA ALA A 190 1.80 -32.79 37.56
C ALA A 190 3.07 -32.26 36.89
N ILE A 191 3.06 -31.02 36.39
CA ILE A 191 4.24 -30.36 35.81
C ILE A 191 5.31 -30.12 36.89
N VAL A 192 4.95 -29.63 38.08
CA VAL A 192 5.92 -29.42 39.17
C VAL A 192 6.56 -30.73 39.63
N ASN A 193 5.76 -31.79 39.76
CA ASN A 193 6.29 -33.11 40.08
C ASN A 193 7.22 -33.62 38.97
N ALA A 194 6.84 -33.40 37.70
CA ALA A 194 7.66 -33.77 36.56
C ALA A 194 8.97 -32.97 36.48
N ILE A 195 8.98 -31.68 36.88
CA ILE A 195 10.22 -30.87 36.97
C ILE A 195 11.19 -31.49 37.97
N LYS A 196 10.70 -31.89 39.16
CA LYS A 196 11.52 -32.53 40.20
C LYS A 196 12.08 -33.89 39.79
N SER A 197 11.35 -34.63 38.95
CA SER A 197 11.76 -35.95 38.44
C SER A 197 12.38 -35.92 37.04
N SER A 198 12.59 -34.75 36.45
CA SER A 198 12.98 -34.63 35.05
C SER A 198 14.42 -35.03 34.82
N MET A 199 14.67 -35.81 33.76
CA MET A 199 16.01 -36.28 33.37
C MET A 199 16.55 -35.61 32.11
N GLY A 200 15.89 -34.58 31.60
CA GLY A 200 16.32 -33.88 30.37
C GLY A 200 17.55 -33.01 30.58
N MET A 201 18.23 -32.66 29.47
CA MET A 201 19.52 -31.98 29.47
C MET A 201 19.39 -30.51 29.90
N ASP A 202 20.41 -29.97 30.56
CA ASP A 202 20.44 -28.54 30.87
C ASP A 202 20.61 -27.69 29.62
N ILE A 203 19.82 -26.61 29.52
CA ILE A 203 19.97 -25.62 28.46
C ILE A 203 21.08 -24.63 28.82
N SER A 204 21.84 -24.21 27.81
CA SER A 204 22.76 -23.08 27.93
C SER A 204 21.94 -21.80 28.17
N PRO A 205 22.44 -20.85 28.99
CA PRO A 205 21.87 -19.50 29.05
C PRO A 205 21.92 -18.79 27.69
#